data_AF-A0A3C0T832-F1
#
_entry.id   AF-A0A3C0T832-F1
#
_cell.length_a   1.000
_cell.length_b   1.000
_cell.length_c   1.000
_cell.angle_alpha   90.00
_cell.angle_beta   90.00
_cell.angle_gamma   90.00
#
_symmetry.space_group_name_H-M   'P 1'
#
loop_
_entity.id
_entity.type
_entity.pdbx_description
1 polymer ?
#
loop_
_entity_poly.entity_id
_entity_poly.type
_entity_poly.pdbx_seq_one_letter_code
_entity_poly.pdbx_strand_id
1 'polypeptide(L)'
;MHLALADNAIARSKSSGNVTPELGAAFHVGSHYELYQAEGLNPTSAYFIVGDVTIELARMVDQTKPGQVLVGDFQAPMTNERTGEIERVSAVHFIELTQETLSSLEGLELSGEPVDAIRCYLTGIREDRKFTVNKYQITDKHGLTRYAYNAKINIYRENSEPIFLGLQDTDLEHLS
;
A
#
# COMPACT_ATOMS: atom_id res chain seq x y z
N MET A 1 -4.22 2.75 3.65
CA MET A 1 -2.85 2.22 3.84
C MET A 1 -1.93 3.22 4.54
N HIS A 2 -1.68 4.40 3.96
CA HIS A 2 -0.72 5.42 4.47
C HIS A 2 -0.81 5.68 5.99
N LEU A 3 -2.00 6.04 6.50
CA LEU A 3 -2.19 6.42 7.90
C LEU A 3 -1.99 5.26 8.89
N ALA A 4 -2.41 4.05 8.53
CA ALA A 4 -2.23 2.86 9.38
C ALA A 4 -0.74 2.49 9.52
N LEU A 5 0.03 2.60 8.44
CA LEU A 5 1.48 2.39 8.48
C LEU A 5 2.19 3.51 9.25
N ALA A 6 1.72 4.75 9.13
CA ALA A 6 2.25 5.87 9.91
C ALA A 6 2.01 5.68 11.42
N ASP A 7 0.80 5.27 11.80
CA ASP A 7 0.46 4.98 13.19
C ASP A 7 1.33 3.84 13.76
N ASN A 8 1.51 2.75 13.01
CA ASN A 8 2.44 1.69 13.39
C ASN A 8 3.88 2.20 13.58
N ALA A 9 4.38 3.05 12.67
CA ALA A 9 5.72 3.61 12.78
C ALA A 9 5.88 4.50 14.02
N ILE A 10 4.87 5.32 14.34
CA ILE A 10 4.84 6.15 15.55
C ILE A 10 4.77 5.28 16.81
N ALA A 11 3.90 4.27 16.82
CA ALA A 11 3.79 3.34 17.95
C ALA A 11 5.12 2.63 18.19
N ARG A 12 5.79 2.19 17.11
CA ARG A 12 7.11 1.55 17.17
C ARG A 12 8.18 2.50 17.71
N SER A 13 8.22 3.74 17.27
CA SER A 13 9.20 4.74 17.75
C SER A 13 9.03 5.09 19.23
N LYS A 14 7.84 4.90 19.78
CA LYS A 14 7.53 5.14 21.21
C LYS A 14 7.62 3.87 22.08
N SER A 15 7.66 2.69 21.46
CA SER A 15 7.67 1.42 22.18
C SER A 15 9.03 1.16 22.84
N SER A 16 9.02 0.57 24.03
CA SER A 16 10.21 0.00 24.67
C SER A 16 10.17 -1.52 24.57
N GLY A 17 11.29 -2.15 24.20
CA GLY A 17 11.41 -3.62 24.17
C GLY A 17 10.88 -4.32 22.91
N ASN A 18 10.83 -3.65 21.75
CA ASN A 18 10.46 -4.25 20.44
C ASN A 18 9.09 -4.96 20.42
N VAL A 19 8.12 -4.44 21.18
CA VAL A 19 6.77 -5.02 21.28
C VAL A 19 5.85 -4.66 20.11
N THR A 20 6.21 -3.63 19.33
CA THR A 20 5.47 -3.21 18.14
C THR A 20 6.19 -3.70 16.89
N PRO A 21 5.59 -4.61 16.10
CA PRO A 21 6.24 -5.15 14.90
C PRO A 21 6.34 -4.09 13.80
N GLU A 22 7.33 -4.26 12.93
CA GLU A 22 7.40 -3.52 11.68
C GLU A 22 6.49 -4.19 10.64
N LEU A 23 5.51 -3.44 10.13
CA LEU A 23 4.52 -3.97 9.19
C LEU A 23 5.05 -3.96 7.76
N GLY A 24 4.82 -5.06 7.05
CA GLY A 24 4.74 -5.08 5.59
C GLY A 24 3.29 -4.89 5.15
N ALA A 25 3.07 -4.23 4.02
CA ALA A 25 1.74 -4.03 3.44
C ALA A 25 1.71 -4.37 1.95
N ALA A 26 0.52 -4.74 1.48
CA ALA A 26 0.22 -4.90 0.07
C ALA A 26 -1.12 -4.20 -0.26
N PHE A 27 -1.19 -3.58 -1.43
CA PHE A 27 -2.39 -2.96 -1.97
C PHE A 27 -2.64 -3.48 -3.39
N HIS A 28 -3.90 -3.76 -3.70
CA HIS A 28 -4.30 -4.23 -5.02
C HIS A 28 -5.77 -3.87 -5.27
N VAL A 29 -6.15 -3.77 -6.54
CA VAL A 29 -7.53 -3.49 -6.96
C VAL A 29 -7.97 -4.59 -7.90
N GLY A 30 -9.11 -5.21 -7.60
CA GLY A 30 -9.66 -6.29 -8.41
C GLY A 30 -11.07 -6.68 -7.97
N SER A 31 -11.66 -7.62 -8.71
CA SER A 31 -13.01 -8.10 -8.46
C SER A 31 -13.11 -8.90 -7.16
N HIS A 32 -14.17 -8.62 -6.42
CA HIS A 32 -14.61 -9.38 -5.26
C HIS A 32 -16.14 -9.32 -5.16
N TYR A 33 -16.69 -10.19 -4.32
CA TYR A 33 -18.04 -10.12 -3.82
C TYR A 33 -18.03 -10.23 -2.30
N GLU A 34 -19.09 -9.73 -1.70
CA GLU A 34 -19.30 -9.78 -0.26
C GLU A 34 -20.24 -10.96 0.03
N LEU A 35 -19.84 -11.82 0.95
CA LEU A 35 -20.62 -12.97 1.39
C LEU A 35 -21.09 -12.77 2.82
N TYR A 36 -22.40 -12.78 3.00
CA TYR A 36 -23.06 -12.75 4.30
C TYR A 36 -23.42 -14.17 4.72
N GLN A 37 -22.76 -14.69 5.76
CA GLN A 37 -23.06 -15.99 6.32
C GLN A 37 -23.71 -15.82 7.70
N ALA A 38 -25.01 -16.13 7.78
CA ALA A 38 -25.69 -16.21 9.06
C ALA A 38 -25.36 -17.54 9.74
N GLU A 39 -24.80 -17.51 10.96
CA GLU A 39 -24.71 -18.71 11.78
C GLU A 39 -26.09 -19.01 12.36
N GLY A 40 -26.65 -20.19 12.07
CA GLY A 40 -28.06 -20.49 12.35
C GLY A 40 -28.50 -20.40 13.82
N LEU A 41 -27.57 -20.40 14.78
CA LEU A 41 -27.87 -20.35 16.22
C LEU A 41 -27.28 -19.13 16.95
N ASN A 42 -26.46 -18.31 16.28
CA ASN A 42 -25.87 -17.09 16.84
C ASN A 42 -26.34 -15.88 16.02
N PRO A 43 -26.74 -14.76 16.66
CA PRO A 43 -27.10 -13.53 15.94
C PRO A 43 -25.90 -12.85 15.24
N THR A 44 -24.71 -13.46 15.29
CA THR A 44 -23.52 -12.97 14.61
C THR A 44 -23.55 -13.36 13.14
N SER A 45 -23.74 -12.36 12.27
CA SER A 45 -23.47 -12.51 10.84
C SER A 45 -21.96 -12.41 10.60
N ALA A 46 -21.36 -13.43 10.01
CA ALA A 46 -20.00 -13.35 9.52
C ALA A 46 -20.02 -12.70 8.12
N TYR A 47 -19.12 -11.75 7.91
CA TYR A 47 -19.00 -10.99 6.67
C TYR A 47 -17.63 -11.28 6.05
N PHE A 48 -17.64 -11.77 4.81
CA PHE A 48 -16.43 -12.15 4.10
C PHE A 48 -16.32 -11.39 2.78
N ILE A 49 -15.10 -10.96 2.46
CA ILE A 49 -14.75 -10.48 1.12
C ILE A 49 -14.09 -11.65 0.40
N VAL A 50 -14.65 -12.07 -0.73
CA VAL A 50 -14.18 -13.22 -1.50
C VAL A 50 -14.01 -12.83 -2.96
N GLY A 51 -12.91 -13.25 -3.59
CA GLY A 51 -12.68 -13.04 -5.01
C GLY A 51 -11.21 -13.13 -5.37
N ASP A 52 -10.92 -12.92 -6.65
CA ASP A 52 -9.55 -13.01 -7.15
C ASP A 52 -8.62 -12.03 -6.44
N VAL A 53 -9.09 -10.80 -6.16
CA VAL A 53 -8.31 -9.77 -5.46
C VAL A 53 -7.83 -10.23 -4.08
N THR A 54 -8.61 -11.02 -3.34
CA THR A 54 -8.21 -11.49 -2.01
C THR A 54 -7.17 -12.60 -2.09
N ILE A 55 -7.24 -13.44 -3.12
CA ILE A 55 -6.20 -14.42 -3.44
C ILE A 55 -4.90 -13.70 -3.87
N GLU A 56 -5.01 -12.66 -4.69
CA GLU A 56 -3.86 -11.84 -5.10
C GLU A 56 -3.17 -11.19 -3.90
N LEU A 57 -3.95 -10.51 -3.06
CA LEU A 57 -3.44 -9.85 -1.87
C LEU A 57 -2.81 -10.84 -0.89
N ALA A 58 -3.43 -11.98 -0.63
CA ALA A 58 -2.86 -12.99 0.28
C ALA A 58 -1.47 -13.46 -0.20
N ARG A 59 -1.31 -13.70 -1.50
CA ARG A 59 -0.02 -14.08 -2.10
C ARG A 59 1.01 -12.96 -2.05
N MET A 60 0.59 -11.73 -2.27
CA MET A 60 1.48 -10.57 -2.16
C MET A 60 1.98 -10.41 -0.72
N VAL A 61 1.06 -10.43 0.26
CA VAL A 61 1.40 -10.28 1.68
C VAL A 61 2.35 -11.37 2.15
N ASP A 62 2.17 -12.61 1.71
CA ASP A 62 3.05 -13.75 2.03
C ASP A 62 4.51 -13.54 1.58
N GLN A 63 4.73 -12.70 0.57
CA GLN A 63 6.04 -12.37 0.00
C GLN A 63 6.53 -10.97 0.37
N THR A 64 5.72 -10.20 1.10
CA THR A 64 6.09 -8.85 1.55
C THR A 64 7.10 -8.92 2.69
N LYS A 65 8.24 -8.23 2.54
CA LYS A 65 9.24 -8.10 3.61
C LYS A 65 8.76 -7.13 4.70
N PRO A 66 9.26 -7.24 5.95
CA PRO A 66 9.01 -6.22 6.97
C PRO A 66 9.39 -4.81 6.46
N GLY A 67 8.50 -3.84 6.66
CA GLY A 67 8.69 -2.46 6.21
C GLY A 67 8.42 -2.23 4.72
N GLN A 68 8.19 -3.29 3.94
CA GLN A 68 7.92 -3.19 2.51
C GLN A 68 6.46 -2.85 2.23
N VAL A 69 6.23 -2.04 1.19
CA VAL A 69 4.90 -1.74 0.68
C VAL A 69 4.82 -2.16 -0.78
N LEU A 70 3.95 -3.11 -1.08
CA LEU A 70 3.72 -3.62 -2.43
C LEU A 70 2.42 -3.07 -3.02
N VAL A 71 2.44 -2.75 -4.31
CA VAL A 71 1.27 -2.37 -5.10
C VAL A 71 1.15 -3.34 -6.25
N GLY A 72 0.09 -4.14 -6.30
CA GLY A 72 -0.06 -5.15 -7.34
C GLY A 72 -0.29 -4.52 -8.72
N ASP A 73 0.09 -5.21 -9.78
CA ASP A 73 -0.15 -4.76 -11.15
C ASP A 73 -1.61 -4.98 -11.55
N PHE A 74 -2.42 -3.92 -11.50
CA PHE A 74 -3.84 -3.96 -11.85
C PHE A 74 -4.20 -2.97 -12.97
N GLN A 75 -5.40 -3.18 -13.52
CA GLN A 75 -6.09 -2.29 -14.44
C GLN A 75 -7.50 -2.00 -13.90
N ALA A 76 -7.61 -0.98 -13.06
CA ALA A 76 -8.82 -0.65 -12.34
C ALA A 76 -9.80 0.09 -13.26
N PRO A 77 -11.07 -0.34 -13.37
CA PRO A 77 -12.09 0.47 -14.01
C PRO A 77 -12.41 1.65 -13.10
N MET A 78 -12.17 2.87 -13.57
CA MET A 78 -12.47 4.11 -12.85
C MET A 78 -13.28 5.04 -13.73
N THR A 79 -14.25 5.73 -13.15
CA THR A 79 -15.00 6.77 -13.85
C THR A 79 -14.12 8.00 -14.01
N ASN A 80 -13.93 8.46 -15.24
CA ASN A 80 -13.29 9.74 -15.50
C ASN A 80 -14.25 10.87 -15.11
N GLU A 81 -13.86 11.71 -14.16
CA GLU A 81 -14.73 12.76 -13.60
C GLU A 81 -15.16 13.81 -14.64
N ARG A 82 -14.37 13.99 -15.71
CA ARG A 82 -14.65 14.99 -16.76
C ARG A 82 -15.57 14.47 -17.84
N THR A 83 -15.41 13.21 -18.25
CA THR A 83 -16.17 12.63 -19.37
C THR A 83 -17.32 11.74 -18.91
N GLY A 84 -17.29 11.25 -17.67
CA GLY A 84 -18.23 10.26 -17.13
C GLY A 84 -18.01 8.84 -17.66
N GLU A 85 -17.02 8.62 -18.51
CA GLU A 85 -16.71 7.31 -19.10
C GLU A 85 -15.88 6.44 -18.14
N ILE A 86 -16.03 5.12 -18.26
CA ILE A 86 -15.19 4.18 -17.51
C ILE A 86 -13.88 3.98 -18.27
N GLU A 87 -12.78 4.41 -17.66
CA GLU A 87 -11.43 4.22 -18.16
C GLU A 87 -10.69 3.15 -17.33
N ARG A 88 -9.69 2.51 -17.94
CA ARG A 88 -8.82 1.57 -17.25
C ARG A 88 -7.57 2.31 -16.76
N VAL A 89 -7.45 2.43 -15.44
CA VAL A 89 -6.33 3.08 -14.77
C VAL A 89 -5.35 2.02 -14.31
N SER A 90 -4.10 2.12 -14.79
CA SER A 90 -3.02 1.23 -14.38
C SER A 90 -2.58 1.55 -12.94
N ALA A 91 -1.90 0.61 -12.28
CA ALA A 91 -1.35 0.84 -10.95
C ALA A 91 -0.40 2.06 -10.89
N VAL A 92 0.40 2.28 -11.93
CA VAL A 92 1.31 3.43 -12.02
C VAL A 92 0.52 4.74 -12.07
N HIS A 93 -0.45 4.84 -12.98
CA HIS A 93 -1.30 6.02 -13.11
C HIS A 93 -2.16 6.24 -11.85
N PHE A 94 -2.59 5.17 -11.20
CA PHE A 94 -3.31 5.25 -9.92
C PHE A 94 -2.47 5.92 -8.82
N ILE A 95 -1.18 5.59 -8.72
CA ILE A 95 -0.27 6.23 -7.76
C ILE A 95 -0.06 7.71 -8.09
N GLU A 96 0.03 8.06 -9.38
CA GLU A 96 0.11 9.47 -9.81
C GLU A 96 -1.14 10.25 -9.39
N LEU A 97 -2.33 9.71 -9.66
CA LEU A 97 -3.61 10.32 -9.24
C LEU A 97 -3.75 10.41 -7.72
N THR A 98 -3.20 9.44 -6.98
CA THR A 98 -3.25 9.43 -5.51
C THR A 98 -2.55 10.65 -4.90
N GLN A 99 -1.56 11.23 -5.56
CA GLN A 99 -0.84 12.41 -5.04
C GLN A 99 -1.74 13.63 -4.88
N GLU A 100 -2.70 13.81 -5.79
CA GLU A 100 -3.68 14.90 -5.71
C GLU A 100 -4.56 14.73 -4.46
N THR A 101 -5.08 13.52 -4.25
CA THR A 101 -5.87 13.18 -3.08
C THR A 101 -5.08 13.29 -1.78
N LEU A 102 -3.80 12.92 -1.77
CA LEU A 102 -2.94 13.02 -0.58
C LEU A 102 -2.71 14.46 -0.13
N SER A 103 -2.79 15.43 -1.06
CA SER A 103 -2.69 16.86 -0.72
C SER A 103 -3.88 17.32 0.14
N SER A 104 -5.04 16.66 0.03
CA SER A 104 -6.20 16.95 0.91
C SER A 104 -5.99 16.54 2.37
N LEU A 105 -4.91 15.81 2.69
CA LEU A 105 -4.57 15.39 4.05
C LEU A 105 -3.61 16.34 4.75
N GLU A 106 -3.23 17.46 4.12
CA GLU A 106 -2.50 18.55 4.78
C GLU A 106 -3.27 19.05 6.00
N GLY A 107 -2.56 19.26 7.12
CA GLY A 107 -3.13 19.65 8.40
C GLY A 107 -3.77 18.52 9.21
N LEU A 108 -3.87 17.29 8.67
CA LEU A 108 -4.29 16.13 9.47
C LEU A 108 -3.28 15.90 10.61
N GLU A 109 -3.76 15.75 11.84
CA GLU A 109 -2.88 15.47 12.98
C GLU A 109 -2.48 13.99 13.06
N LEU A 110 -1.18 13.73 13.07
CA LEU A 110 -0.59 12.42 13.36
C LEU A 110 0.24 12.49 14.63
N SER A 111 -0.30 11.90 15.72
CA SER A 111 0.30 11.95 17.06
C SER A 111 0.50 13.38 17.59
N GLY A 112 -0.49 14.24 17.35
CA GLY A 112 -0.48 15.64 17.81
C GLY A 112 0.36 16.58 16.95
N GLU A 113 0.92 16.10 15.85
CA GLU A 113 1.71 16.91 14.92
C GLU A 113 0.97 16.98 13.57
N PRO A 114 0.73 18.17 13.01
CA PRO A 114 0.07 18.31 11.72
C PRO A 114 0.96 17.80 10.58
N VAL A 115 0.33 17.17 9.60
CA VAL A 115 0.97 16.71 8.37
C VAL A 115 1.14 17.88 7.40
N ASP A 116 2.37 18.12 6.96
CA ASP A 116 2.70 19.09 5.91
C ASP A 116 2.42 18.52 4.52
N ALA A 117 2.88 17.29 4.29
CA ALA A 117 2.81 16.65 2.99
C ALA A 117 2.95 15.14 3.11
N ILE A 118 2.21 14.41 2.28
CA ILE A 118 2.40 12.98 2.05
C ILE A 118 2.80 12.79 0.59
N ARG A 119 3.93 12.13 0.37
CA ARG A 119 4.41 11.78 -0.98
C ARG A 119 4.45 10.27 -1.12
N CYS A 120 3.68 9.73 -2.05
CA CYS A 120 3.66 8.31 -2.37
C CYS A 120 4.19 8.05 -3.79
N TYR A 121 5.16 7.18 -3.97
CA TYR A 121 5.73 6.90 -5.28
C TYR A 121 6.20 5.45 -5.39
N LEU A 122 6.20 4.95 -6.62
CA LEU A 122 6.78 3.65 -6.93
C LEU A 122 8.30 3.78 -7.05
N THR A 123 9.03 2.80 -6.52
CA THR A 123 10.49 2.81 -6.52
C THR A 123 11.04 2.02 -7.71
N GLY A 124 12.25 2.39 -8.12
CA GLY A 124 13.05 1.63 -9.08
C GLY A 124 14.49 2.13 -9.09
N ILE A 125 15.24 1.70 -10.10
CA ILE A 125 16.66 2.06 -10.24
C ILE A 125 16.78 3.54 -10.57
N ARG A 126 17.81 4.16 -10.01
CA ARG A 126 18.19 5.51 -10.39
C ARG A 126 18.95 5.49 -11.72
N GLU A 127 18.35 6.04 -12.77
CA GLU A 127 18.99 6.31 -14.05
C GLU A 127 19.19 7.83 -14.20
N ASP A 128 20.46 8.26 -14.15
CA ASP A 128 20.87 9.66 -14.12
C ASP A 128 20.20 10.51 -13.00
N ARG A 129 19.21 11.33 -13.40
CA ARG A 129 18.43 12.25 -12.55
C ARG A 129 16.98 11.80 -12.36
N LYS A 130 16.59 10.64 -12.87
CA LYS A 130 15.24 10.09 -12.76
C LYS A 130 15.28 8.71 -12.12
N PHE A 131 14.21 8.37 -11.42
CA PHE A 131 13.99 7.01 -10.94
C PHE A 131 13.06 6.31 -11.92
N THR A 132 13.39 5.08 -12.30
CA THR A 132 12.48 4.21 -13.04
C THR A 132 11.43 3.64 -12.09
N VAL A 133 10.42 2.97 -12.64
CA VAL A 133 9.44 2.19 -11.87
C VAL A 133 9.74 0.72 -12.12
N ASN A 134 10.23 0.02 -11.10
CA ASN A 134 10.56 -1.40 -11.21
C ASN A 134 9.32 -2.27 -11.00
N LYS A 135 9.14 -3.22 -11.91
CA LYS A 135 8.08 -4.23 -11.87
C LYS A 135 8.69 -5.55 -11.40
N TYR A 136 8.24 -6.02 -10.26
CA TYR A 136 8.70 -7.23 -9.60
C TYR A 136 7.78 -8.40 -9.94
N GLN A 137 8.36 -9.57 -10.21
CA GLN A 137 7.59 -10.80 -10.31
C GLN A 137 7.56 -11.50 -8.96
N ILE A 138 6.37 -11.69 -8.41
CA ILE A 138 6.12 -12.45 -7.19
C ILE A 138 5.66 -13.84 -7.61
N THR A 139 6.31 -14.87 -7.09
CA THR A 139 5.94 -16.26 -7.34
C THR A 139 5.43 -16.86 -6.04
N ASP A 140 4.20 -17.38 -6.05
CA ASP A 140 3.65 -18.04 -4.87
C ASP A 140 4.20 -19.46 -4.68
N LYS A 141 3.91 -20.08 -3.53
CA LYS A 141 4.32 -21.46 -3.22
C LYS A 141 3.76 -22.54 -4.16
N HIS A 142 2.81 -22.18 -5.03
CA HIS A 142 2.18 -23.05 -6.02
C HIS A 142 2.70 -22.77 -7.44
N GLY A 143 3.68 -21.89 -7.61
CA GLY A 143 4.30 -21.54 -8.89
C GLY A 143 3.52 -20.53 -9.74
N LEU A 144 2.47 -19.92 -9.19
CA LEU A 144 1.73 -18.86 -9.89
C LEU A 144 2.46 -17.53 -9.73
N THR A 145 2.68 -16.86 -10.85
CA THR A 145 3.41 -15.60 -10.87
C THR A 145 2.50 -14.42 -11.08
N ARG A 146 2.78 -13.32 -10.37
CA ARG A 146 2.12 -12.03 -10.55
C ARG A 146 3.14 -10.91 -10.57
N TYR A 147 2.74 -9.77 -11.10
CA TYR A 147 3.57 -8.59 -11.05
C TYR A 147 3.10 -7.62 -9.97
N ALA A 148 4.05 -6.96 -9.32
CA ALA A 148 3.81 -5.90 -8.36
C ALA A 148 4.89 -4.83 -8.49
N TYR A 149 4.66 -3.70 -7.86
CA TYR A 149 5.57 -2.58 -7.75
C TYR A 149 5.90 -2.38 -6.27
N ASN A 150 7.12 -1.98 -5.96
CA ASN A 150 7.46 -1.53 -4.63
C ASN A 150 7.13 -0.04 -4.50
N ALA A 151 6.55 0.35 -3.38
CA ALA A 151 6.13 1.72 -3.11
C ALA A 151 6.84 2.28 -1.88
N LYS A 152 7.08 3.59 -1.91
CA LYS A 152 7.62 4.36 -0.80
C LYS A 152 6.70 5.53 -0.49
N ILE A 153 6.55 5.80 0.80
CA ILE A 153 5.69 6.85 1.33
C ILE A 153 6.54 7.69 2.29
N ASN A 154 6.60 8.98 2.03
CA ASN A 154 7.23 9.96 2.90
C ASN A 154 6.16 10.87 3.47
N ILE A 155 6.08 10.97 4.80
CA ILE A 155 5.15 11.85 5.51
C ILE A 155 5.97 12.91 6.24
N TYR A 156 5.82 14.17 5.85
CA TYR A 156 6.44 15.33 6.46
C TYR A 156 5.48 15.97 7.45
N ARG A 157 5.99 16.44 8.58
CA ARG A 157 5.21 16.99 9.70
C ARG A 157 5.92 18.25 10.21
N GLU A 158 5.15 19.27 10.59
CA GLU A 158 5.70 20.62 10.85
C GLU A 158 6.83 20.62 11.89
N ASN A 159 6.58 20.03 13.05
CA ASN A 159 7.48 20.12 14.21
C ASN A 159 8.06 18.75 14.60
N SER A 160 8.14 17.82 13.65
CA SER A 160 8.55 16.45 13.91
C SER A 160 9.33 15.84 12.77
N GLU A 161 10.16 14.85 13.10
CA GLU A 161 10.92 14.10 12.09
C GLU A 161 9.98 13.45 11.06
N PRO A 162 10.35 13.45 9.76
CA PRO A 162 9.56 12.78 8.74
C PRO A 162 9.44 11.28 9.02
N ILE A 163 8.29 10.71 8.65
CA ILE A 163 8.06 9.27 8.69
C ILE A 163 8.30 8.72 7.29
N PHE A 164 9.28 7.80 7.17
CA PHE A 164 9.57 7.09 5.94
C PHE A 164 9.04 5.66 6.04
N LEU A 165 8.19 5.27 5.10
CA LEU A 165 7.55 3.96 5.03
C LEU A 165 7.80 3.35 3.65
N GLY A 166 7.91 2.03 3.57
CA GLY A 166 8.30 1.36 2.34
C GLY A 166 9.82 1.33 2.16
N LEU A 167 10.30 0.24 1.58
CA LEU A 167 11.71 0.03 1.28
C LEU A 167 12.13 0.80 0.03
N GLN A 168 13.41 1.17 -0.08
CA GLN A 168 13.99 1.62 -1.35
C GLN A 168 14.46 0.43 -2.18
N ASP A 169 14.66 0.65 -3.46
CA ASP A 169 15.16 -0.36 -4.40
C ASP A 169 16.47 -1.00 -3.90
N THR A 170 17.40 -0.18 -3.38
CA THR A 170 18.67 -0.63 -2.78
C THR A 170 18.47 -1.51 -1.53
N ASP A 171 17.42 -1.27 -0.76
CA ASP A 171 17.14 -2.06 0.45
C ASP A 171 16.64 -3.47 0.08
N LEU A 172 16.09 -3.64 -1.14
CA LEU A 172 15.58 -4.91 -1.63
C LEU A 172 16.71 -5.86 -2.07
N GLU A 173 17.79 -5.32 -2.63
CA GLU A 173 19.00 -6.08 -3.05
C GLU A 173 19.74 -6.69 -1.85
N HIS A 174 19.70 -6.05 -0.69
CA HIS A 174 20.35 -6.55 0.53
C HIS A 174 19.54 -7.61 1.29
N LEU A 175 18.32 -7.90 0.82
CA LEU A 175 17.38 -8.80 1.47
C LEU A 175 17.05 -10.04 0.60
N SER A 176 17.77 -10.27 -0.50
CA SER A 176 17.66 -11.45 -1.38
C SER A 176 18.80 -12.42 -1.15
#